data_AF-A0A1Y1M1F7-F1
#
_entry.id   AF-A0A1Y1M1F7-F1
#
_cell.length_a   1.000
_cell.length_b   1.000
_cell.length_c   1.000
_cell.angle_alpha   90.00
_cell.angle_beta   90.00
_cell.angle_gamma   90.00
#
_symmetry.space_group_name_H-M   'P 1'
#
loop_
_entity.id
_entity.type
_entity.pdbx_description
1 polymer ?
#
loop_
_entity_poly.entity_id
_entity_poly.type
_entity_poly.pdbx_seq_one_letter_code
_entity_poly.pdbx_strand_id
1 'polypeptide(L)'
;MLRVKCLCGLNQPYVVCSEWTSATDKTGLESCGNQCPKNYPCGHRCRANCHAGECLNPELCQKKVKIFCNCKRIKREFSCELVRANKAVVSCDDACFLKQKEEKRLRDLEAEHKRRLEEVENRRELEKYEKLFHGKKKVKDRKVVSEKEEKSFFQKYWLIVTSTLILVIAIYFIFS
;
A
#
# COMPACT_ATOMS: atom_id res chain seq x y z
N MET A 1 44.71 -30.17 -29.82
CA MET A 1 43.50 -29.31 -29.90
C MET A 1 43.65 -28.18 -28.90
N LEU A 2 43.17 -26.99 -29.24
CA LEU A 2 43.24 -25.78 -28.42
C LEU A 2 41.82 -25.36 -28.05
N ARG A 3 41.62 -24.80 -26.86
CA ARG A 3 40.36 -24.14 -26.48
C ARG A 3 40.48 -22.66 -26.81
N VAL A 4 39.61 -22.15 -27.67
CA VAL A 4 39.59 -20.73 -28.03
C VAL A 4 38.33 -20.07 -27.48
N LYS A 5 38.37 -18.76 -27.26
CA LYS A 5 37.20 -18.02 -26.77
C LYS A 5 36.19 -17.88 -27.90
N CYS A 6 34.93 -18.23 -27.64
CA CYS A 6 33.89 -18.11 -28.65
C CYS A 6 33.51 -16.64 -28.91
N LEU A 7 33.05 -16.33 -30.13
CA LEU A 7 32.45 -15.04 -30.50
C LEU A 7 31.28 -14.62 -29.60
N CYS A 8 30.53 -15.59 -29.04
CA CYS A 8 29.44 -15.30 -28.11
C CYS A 8 29.90 -15.05 -26.66
N GLY A 9 31.18 -15.33 -26.34
CA GLY A 9 31.74 -15.20 -25.00
C GLY A 9 31.28 -16.24 -23.97
N LEU A 10 30.32 -17.12 -24.31
CA LEU A 10 29.76 -18.11 -23.39
C LEU A 10 30.41 -19.49 -23.49
N ASN A 11 30.91 -19.85 -24.68
CA ASN A 11 31.49 -21.16 -24.96
C ASN A 11 32.99 -21.06 -25.26
N GLN A 12 33.66 -22.21 -25.23
CA GLN A 12 35.05 -22.35 -25.66
C GLN A 12 35.18 -23.54 -26.63
N PRO A 13 35.01 -23.34 -27.95
CA PRO A 13 35.16 -24.42 -28.90
C PRO A 13 36.60 -24.99 -28.90
N TYR A 14 36.71 -26.29 -29.19
CA TYR A 14 37.99 -26.95 -29.42
C TYR A 14 38.33 -26.88 -30.89
N VAL A 15 39.50 -26.33 -31.21
CA VAL A 15 40.00 -26.17 -32.58
C VAL A 15 41.33 -26.89 -32.74
N VAL A 16 41.64 -27.35 -33.95
CA VAL A 16 42.92 -28.00 -34.23
C VAL A 16 44.01 -26.93 -34.30
N CYS A 17 45.19 -27.22 -33.74
CA CYS A 17 46.29 -26.23 -33.64
C CYS A 17 46.75 -25.76 -35.04
N SER A 18 46.88 -26.68 -35.99
CA SER A 18 47.27 -26.38 -37.37
C SER A 18 46.27 -25.49 -38.10
N GLU A 19 44.97 -25.72 -37.90
CA GLU A 19 43.91 -24.90 -38.49
C GLU A 19 43.90 -23.48 -37.89
N TRP A 20 44.13 -23.38 -36.57
CA TRP A 20 44.16 -22.10 -35.87
C TRP A 20 45.33 -21.19 -36.29
N THR A 21 46.50 -21.77 -36.54
CA THR A 21 47.69 -21.00 -36.93
C THR A 21 47.72 -20.65 -38.42
N SER A 22 47.11 -21.48 -39.27
CA SER A 22 47.05 -21.27 -40.72
C SER A 22 45.88 -20.41 -41.19
N ALA A 23 44.80 -20.31 -40.41
CA ALA A 23 43.63 -19.52 -40.79
C ALA A 23 43.88 -18.01 -40.78
N THR A 24 43.61 -17.35 -41.91
CA THR A 24 43.60 -15.89 -42.04
C THR A 24 42.36 -15.28 -41.37
N ASP A 25 41.20 -15.92 -41.53
CA ASP A 25 39.95 -15.57 -40.84
C ASP A 25 39.62 -16.62 -39.79
N LYS A 26 39.64 -16.21 -38.52
CA LYS A 26 39.41 -17.07 -37.36
C LYS A 26 37.96 -17.09 -36.90
N THR A 27 37.09 -16.25 -37.47
CA THR A 27 35.69 -16.11 -37.02
C THR A 27 34.91 -17.41 -37.09
N GLY A 28 35.15 -18.25 -38.11
CA GLY A 28 34.55 -19.57 -38.22
C GLY A 28 35.00 -20.54 -37.12
N LEU A 29 36.28 -20.51 -36.76
CA LEU A 29 36.89 -21.35 -35.72
C LEU A 29 36.51 -20.87 -34.30
N GLU A 30 36.32 -19.57 -34.12
CA GLU A 30 35.82 -18.96 -32.88
C GLU A 30 34.30 -19.10 -32.75
N SER A 31 33.57 -19.53 -33.78
CA SER A 31 32.14 -19.79 -33.68
C SER A 31 31.88 -21.17 -33.06
N CYS A 32 31.13 -21.21 -31.96
CA CYS A 32 30.68 -22.48 -31.39
C CYS A 32 29.59 -23.20 -32.20
N GLY A 33 29.17 -22.66 -33.36
CA GLY A 33 28.13 -23.24 -34.21
C GLY A 33 26.69 -23.18 -33.66
N ASN A 34 26.51 -22.95 -32.35
CA ASN A 34 25.20 -22.84 -31.72
C ASN A 34 24.46 -21.56 -32.13
N GLN A 35 23.13 -21.55 -31.98
CA GLN A 35 22.30 -20.35 -32.19
C GLN A 35 22.80 -19.19 -31.32
N CYS A 36 22.92 -18.00 -31.94
CA CYS A 36 23.35 -16.79 -31.26
C CYS A 36 22.50 -16.51 -30.00
N PRO A 37 23.11 -16.19 -28.84
CA PRO A 37 22.37 -15.93 -27.61
C PRO A 37 21.72 -14.53 -27.57
N LYS A 38 22.09 -13.64 -28.50
CA LYS A 38 21.55 -12.27 -28.56
C LYS A 38 20.09 -12.27 -29.05
N ASN A 39 19.34 -11.29 -28.58
CA ASN A 39 17.97 -11.04 -29.03
C ASN A 39 17.95 -9.90 -30.05
N TYR A 40 17.04 -9.99 -31.01
CA TYR A 40 16.64 -8.90 -31.88
C TYR A 40 15.96 -7.78 -31.06
N PRO A 41 15.86 -6.55 -31.62
CA PRO A 41 15.12 -5.45 -30.98
C PRO A 41 13.67 -5.80 -30.63
N CYS A 42 13.05 -6.71 -31.38
CA CYS A 42 11.72 -7.24 -31.08
C CYS A 42 11.65 -8.22 -29.89
N GLY A 43 12.75 -8.47 -29.18
CA GLY A 43 12.83 -9.37 -28.02
C GLY A 43 13.00 -10.85 -28.36
N HIS A 44 12.98 -11.23 -29.64
CA HIS A 44 13.19 -12.62 -30.05
C HIS A 44 14.66 -12.97 -30.20
N ARG A 45 15.04 -14.19 -29.76
CA ARG A 45 16.40 -14.72 -30.00
C ARG A 45 16.74 -14.79 -31.49
N CYS A 46 17.93 -14.30 -31.83
CA CYS A 46 18.53 -14.33 -33.16
C CYS A 46 18.53 -15.77 -33.71
N ARG A 47 18.13 -15.95 -34.97
CA ARG A 47 18.09 -17.30 -35.60
C ARG A 47 19.41 -17.73 -36.21
N ALA A 48 20.34 -16.79 -36.43
CA ALA A 48 21.64 -17.11 -36.98
C ALA A 48 22.50 -17.89 -35.97
N ASN A 49 23.45 -18.66 -36.50
CA ASN A 49 24.51 -19.26 -35.70
C ASN A 49 25.39 -18.18 -35.07
N CYS A 50 26.17 -18.56 -34.09
CA CYS A 50 27.14 -17.70 -33.43
C CYS A 50 27.98 -16.95 -34.48
N HIS A 51 27.90 -15.62 -34.44
CA HIS A 51 28.47 -14.72 -35.43
C HIS A 51 29.14 -13.54 -34.72
N ALA A 52 30.08 -12.89 -35.40
CA ALA A 52 30.69 -11.66 -34.91
C ALA A 52 29.73 -10.48 -35.11
N GLY A 53 29.88 -9.43 -34.29
CA GLY A 53 29.14 -8.18 -34.48
C GLY A 53 27.64 -8.23 -34.15
N GLU A 54 26.87 -7.41 -34.88
CA GLU A 54 25.41 -7.27 -34.74
C GLU A 54 24.64 -8.42 -35.37
N CYS A 55 23.42 -8.67 -34.88
CA CYS A 55 22.61 -9.77 -35.37
C CYS A 55 22.11 -9.52 -36.79
N LEU A 56 22.25 -10.55 -37.64
CA LEU A 56 21.80 -10.51 -39.02
C LEU A 56 20.26 -10.44 -39.09
N ASN A 57 19.76 -9.54 -39.94
CA ASN A 57 18.36 -9.40 -40.33
C ASN A 57 17.36 -9.35 -39.16
N PRO A 58 17.50 -8.40 -38.21
CA PRO A 58 16.50 -8.20 -37.16
C PRO A 58 15.12 -7.90 -37.75
N GLU A 59 15.10 -7.30 -38.94
CA GLU A 59 13.87 -6.88 -39.60
C GLU A 59 13.07 -8.02 -40.23
N LEU A 60 13.67 -9.19 -40.43
CA LEU A 60 13.01 -10.35 -41.03
C LEU A 60 12.50 -11.34 -39.98
N CYS A 61 12.33 -10.89 -38.73
CA CYS A 61 11.74 -11.73 -37.70
C CYS A 61 10.27 -12.06 -38.03
N GLN A 62 10.03 -13.31 -38.45
CA GLN A 62 8.70 -13.87 -38.76
C GLN A 62 8.09 -14.68 -37.60
N LYS A 63 8.65 -14.57 -36.38
CA LYS A 63 8.05 -15.25 -35.22
C LYS A 63 6.67 -14.65 -34.92
N LYS A 64 5.74 -15.49 -34.49
CA LYS A 64 4.43 -15.03 -34.00
C LYS A 64 4.51 -14.76 -32.50
N VAL A 65 3.89 -13.68 -32.06
CA VAL A 65 3.75 -13.31 -30.65
C VAL A 65 2.28 -13.27 -30.27
N LYS A 66 2.03 -13.60 -29.00
CA LYS A 66 0.70 -13.60 -28.41
C LYS A 66 0.44 -12.22 -27.80
N ILE A 67 -0.51 -11.49 -28.37
CA ILE A 67 -0.97 -10.20 -27.85
C ILE A 67 -2.33 -10.41 -27.19
N PHE A 68 -2.55 -9.70 -26.08
CA PHE A 68 -3.76 -9.79 -25.29
C PHE A 68 -4.57 -8.50 -25.40
N CYS A 69 -5.89 -8.57 -25.17
CA CYS A 69 -6.68 -7.35 -24.91
C CYS A 69 -6.14 -6.63 -23.67
N ASN A 70 -6.51 -5.36 -23.49
CA ASN A 70 -6.22 -4.58 -22.27
C ASN A 70 -6.67 -5.31 -20.98
N CYS A 71 -7.77 -6.06 -21.09
CA CYS A 71 -8.35 -6.88 -20.03
C CYS A 71 -7.68 -8.24 -19.80
N LYS A 72 -6.71 -8.62 -20.64
CA LYS A 72 -6.04 -9.93 -20.70
C LYS A 72 -6.93 -11.17 -20.91
N ARG A 73 -8.24 -11.01 -21.18
CA ARG A 73 -9.18 -12.12 -21.48
C ARG A 73 -9.01 -12.70 -22.89
N ILE A 74 -8.91 -11.85 -23.91
CA ILE A 74 -8.78 -12.27 -25.30
C ILE A 74 -7.30 -12.35 -25.67
N LYS A 75 -6.93 -13.42 -26.37
CA LYS A 75 -5.57 -13.67 -26.85
C LYS A 75 -5.61 -13.91 -28.35
N ARG A 76 -4.74 -13.23 -29.09
CA ARG A 76 -4.56 -13.43 -30.52
C ARG A 76 -3.08 -13.47 -30.87
N GLU A 77 -2.76 -14.19 -31.95
CA GLU A 77 -1.39 -14.32 -32.43
C GLU A 77 -1.17 -13.39 -33.62
N PHE A 78 -0.10 -12.59 -33.57
CA PHE A 78 0.31 -11.69 -34.64
C PHE A 78 1.75 -11.99 -35.03
N SER A 79 2.10 -11.74 -36.30
CA SER A 79 3.49 -11.77 -36.72
C SER A 79 4.28 -10.64 -36.04
N CYS A 80 5.55 -10.90 -35.75
CA CYS A 80 6.45 -9.92 -35.17
C CYS A 80 6.63 -8.68 -36.07
N GLU A 81 6.47 -8.84 -37.38
CA GLU A 81 6.40 -7.72 -38.33
C GLU A 81 5.22 -6.78 -38.05
N LEU A 82 4.00 -7.32 -37.90
CA LEU A 82 2.81 -6.51 -37.56
C LEU A 82 2.95 -5.83 -36.20
N VAL A 83 3.61 -6.48 -35.25
CA VAL A 83 3.88 -5.93 -33.92
C VAL A 83 4.87 -4.78 -34.00
N ARG A 84 5.97 -4.94 -34.74
CA ARG A 84 6.95 -3.85 -34.98
C ARG A 84 6.33 -2.66 -35.70
N ALA A 85 5.41 -2.92 -36.63
CA ALA A 85 4.65 -1.88 -37.31
C ALA A 85 3.56 -1.24 -36.44
N ASN A 86 3.42 -1.61 -35.17
CA ASN A 86 2.36 -1.18 -34.25
C ASN A 86 0.93 -1.42 -34.77
N LYS A 87 0.74 -2.39 -35.66
CA LYS A 87 -0.57 -2.76 -36.24
C LYS A 87 -1.24 -3.92 -35.52
N ALA A 88 -0.53 -4.58 -34.60
CA ALA A 88 -1.06 -5.69 -33.82
C ALA A 88 -1.87 -5.20 -32.60
N VAL A 89 -3.16 -4.95 -32.80
CA VAL A 89 -4.07 -4.50 -31.74
C VAL A 89 -5.14 -5.56 -31.47
N VAL A 90 -5.40 -5.84 -30.18
CA VAL A 90 -6.51 -6.69 -29.73
C VAL A 90 -7.49 -5.85 -28.92
N SER A 91 -8.66 -5.57 -29.49
CA SER A 91 -9.73 -4.88 -28.78
C SER A 91 -10.44 -5.80 -27.79
N CYS A 92 -10.94 -5.21 -26.70
CA CYS A 92 -11.95 -5.81 -25.86
C CYS A 92 -13.27 -5.97 -26.63
N ASP A 93 -14.05 -6.99 -26.28
CA ASP A 93 -15.43 -7.17 -26.72
C ASP A 93 -16.41 -6.88 -25.57
N ASP A 94 -17.71 -7.01 -25.82
CA ASP A 94 -18.76 -6.72 -24.84
C ASP A 94 -18.61 -7.56 -23.56
N ALA A 95 -18.21 -8.83 -23.68
CA ALA A 95 -17.96 -9.69 -22.53
C ALA A 95 -16.80 -9.17 -21.67
N CYS A 96 -15.76 -8.60 -22.26
CA CYS A 96 -14.66 -7.96 -21.52
C CYS A 96 -15.12 -6.72 -20.75
N PHE A 97 -16.00 -5.91 -21.35
CA PHE A 97 -16.51 -4.69 -20.71
C PHE A 97 -17.47 -5.03 -19.57
N LEU A 98 -18.37 -6.00 -19.77
CA LEU A 98 -19.29 -6.47 -18.73
C LEU A 98 -18.53 -7.02 -17.53
N LYS A 99 -17.52 -7.86 -17.74
CA LYS A 99 -16.70 -8.41 -16.64
C LYS A 99 -15.97 -7.33 -15.86
N GLN A 100 -15.35 -6.37 -16.54
CA GLN A 100 -14.67 -5.26 -15.88
C GLN A 100 -15.64 -4.40 -15.06
N LYS A 101 -16.83 -4.14 -15.58
CA LYS A 101 -17.87 -3.38 -14.88
C LYS A 101 -18.32 -4.11 -13.62
N GLU A 102 -18.51 -5.43 -13.70
CA GLU A 102 -18.91 -6.24 -12.55
C GLU A 102 -17.79 -6.33 -11.51
N GLU A 103 -16.55 -6.59 -11.91
CA GLU A 103 -15.39 -6.60 -11.01
C GLU A 103 -15.14 -5.23 -10.35
N LYS A 104 -15.43 -4.13 -11.05
CA LYS A 104 -15.38 -2.79 -10.47
C LYS A 104 -16.49 -2.60 -9.44
N ARG A 105 -17.72 -2.98 -9.78
CA ARG A 105 -18.87 -2.88 -8.86
C ARG A 105 -18.64 -3.69 -7.57
N LEU A 106 -18.15 -4.92 -7.70
CA LEU A 106 -17.83 -5.77 -6.54
C LEU A 106 -16.75 -5.14 -5.66
N ARG A 107 -15.68 -4.60 -6.26
CA ARG A 107 -14.63 -3.88 -5.53
C ARG A 107 -15.16 -2.64 -4.82
N ASP A 108 -16.02 -1.87 -5.47
CA ASP A 108 -16.62 -0.66 -4.89
C ASP A 108 -17.53 -1.03 -3.69
N LEU A 109 -18.33 -2.09 -3.82
CA LEU A 109 -19.17 -2.63 -2.73
C LEU A 109 -18.33 -3.15 -1.56
N GLU A 110 -17.25 -3.89 -1.85
CA GLU A 110 -16.32 -4.38 -0.83
C GLU A 110 -15.61 -3.23 -0.10
N ALA A 111 -15.16 -2.22 -0.84
CA ALA A 111 -14.54 -1.03 -0.28
C ALA A 111 -15.52 -0.25 0.59
N GLU A 112 -16.77 -0.08 0.17
CA GLU A 112 -17.81 0.57 0.96
C GLU A 112 -18.12 -0.22 2.24
N HIS A 113 -18.29 -1.54 2.15
CA HIS A 113 -18.52 -2.40 3.31
C HIS A 113 -17.36 -2.32 4.30
N LYS A 114 -16.12 -2.36 3.81
CA LYS A 114 -14.91 -2.20 4.63
C LYS A 114 -14.88 -0.84 5.33
N ARG A 115 -15.18 0.25 4.62
CA ARG A 115 -15.26 1.59 5.21
C ARG A 115 -16.31 1.69 6.31
N ARG A 116 -17.50 1.11 6.12
CA ARG A 116 -18.55 1.08 7.14
C ARG A 116 -18.13 0.31 8.39
N LEU A 117 -17.44 -0.82 8.23
CA LEU A 117 -16.91 -1.59 9.36
C LEU A 117 -15.84 -0.81 10.12
N GLU A 118 -14.92 -0.16 9.39
CA GLU A 118 -13.88 0.71 9.98
C GLU A 118 -14.49 1.90 10.74
N GLU A 119 -15.54 2.54 10.21
CA GLU A 119 -16.26 3.62 10.88
C GLU A 119 -16.96 3.17 12.16
N VAL A 120 -17.56 1.97 12.16
CA VAL A 120 -18.20 1.39 13.36
C VAL A 120 -17.15 1.08 14.43
N GLU A 121 -16.00 0.51 14.04
CA GLU A 121 -14.93 0.21 14.99
C GLU A 121 -14.31 1.49 15.56
N ASN A 122 -13.99 2.47 14.71
CA ASN A 122 -13.47 3.77 15.14
C ASN A 122 -14.42 4.47 16.14
N ARG A 123 -15.75 4.44 15.88
CA ARG A 123 -16.74 4.96 16.83
C ARG A 123 -16.69 4.24 18.18
N ARG A 124 -16.58 2.91 18.19
CA ARG A 124 -16.45 2.12 19.42
C ARG A 124 -15.16 2.44 20.17
N GLU A 125 -14.05 2.67 19.47
CA GLU A 125 -12.78 3.07 20.07
C GLU A 125 -12.87 4.45 20.71
N LEU A 126 -13.48 5.43 20.03
CA LEU A 126 -13.74 6.76 20.58
C LEU A 126 -14.60 6.68 21.84
N GLU A 127 -15.68 5.90 21.84
CA GLU A 127 -16.53 5.70 23.03
C GLU A 127 -15.76 5.08 24.21
N LYS A 128 -14.86 4.12 23.95
CA LYS A 128 -13.98 3.54 24.98
C LYS A 128 -13.02 4.58 25.52
N TYR A 129 -12.43 5.39 24.64
CA TYR A 129 -11.51 6.47 25.02
C TYR A 129 -12.24 7.52 25.87
N GLU A 130 -13.42 7.98 25.44
CA GLU A 130 -14.24 8.93 26.18
C GLU A 130 -14.51 8.44 27.62
N LYS A 131 -14.94 7.17 27.77
CA LYS A 131 -15.16 6.56 29.10
C LYS A 131 -13.91 6.56 29.98
N LEU A 132 -12.73 6.33 29.42
CA LEU A 132 -11.45 6.39 30.16
C LEU A 132 -11.14 7.82 30.65
N PHE A 133 -11.46 8.85 29.86
CA PHE A 133 -11.22 10.25 30.23
C PHE A 133 -12.27 10.79 31.23
N HIS A 134 -13.53 10.41 31.08
CA HIS A 134 -14.59 10.81 32.03
C HIS A 134 -14.52 10.09 33.38
N GLY A 135 -13.84 8.94 33.47
CA GLY A 135 -13.61 8.20 34.72
C GLY A 135 -12.74 8.90 35.77
N LYS A 136 -12.08 10.03 35.45
CA LYS A 136 -11.20 10.76 36.38
C LYS A 136 -11.69 12.15 36.82
N LYS A 137 -12.85 12.61 36.35
CA LYS A 137 -13.51 13.83 36.87
C LYS A 137 -14.51 13.50 37.97
N LYS A 138 -14.16 12.63 38.92
CA LYS A 138 -14.57 12.91 40.30
C LYS A 138 -13.61 13.98 40.77
N VAL A 139 -13.98 15.24 40.57
CA VAL A 139 -13.48 16.28 41.47
C VAL A 139 -13.87 15.74 42.83
N LYS A 140 -12.87 15.23 43.57
CA LYS A 140 -13.01 15.01 45.00
C LYS A 140 -13.42 16.39 45.46
N ASP A 141 -14.70 16.60 45.75
CA ASP A 141 -15.10 17.75 46.55
C ASP A 141 -14.10 17.73 47.67
N ARG A 142 -13.18 18.70 47.62
CA ARG A 142 -12.28 18.93 48.73
C ARG A 142 -13.31 19.26 49.78
N LYS A 143 -13.60 18.29 50.65
CA LYS A 143 -14.41 18.48 51.83
C LYS A 143 -13.76 19.70 52.44
N VAL A 144 -14.37 20.86 52.21
CA VAL A 144 -14.06 22.04 52.97
C VAL A 144 -14.31 21.50 54.35
N VAL A 145 -13.23 21.28 55.10
CA VAL A 145 -13.37 21.19 56.53
C VAL A 145 -13.91 22.56 56.85
N SER A 146 -15.23 22.70 56.82
CA SER A 146 -15.89 23.73 57.57
C SER A 146 -15.37 23.43 58.95
N GLU A 147 -14.41 24.25 59.41
CA GLU A 147 -14.30 24.50 60.84
C GLU A 147 -15.74 24.61 61.29
N LYS A 148 -16.18 23.61 62.05
CA LYS A 148 -17.42 23.78 62.80
C LYS A 148 -17.07 24.93 63.71
N GLU A 149 -17.37 26.15 63.27
CA GLU A 149 -17.54 27.27 64.19
C GLU A 149 -18.61 26.76 65.15
N GLU A 150 -18.16 26.24 66.28
CA GLU A 150 -19.02 26.01 67.42
C GLU A 150 -19.53 27.39 67.78
N LYS A 151 -20.70 27.74 67.23
CA LYS A 151 -21.37 29.00 67.52
C LYS A 151 -21.44 29.09 69.04
N SER A 152 -20.66 30.02 69.60
CA SER A 152 -20.54 30.22 71.04
C SER A 152 -21.93 30.25 71.65
N PHE A 153 -22.13 29.56 72.78
CA PHE A 153 -23.42 29.45 73.47
C PHE A 153 -24.16 30.79 73.57
N PHE A 154 -23.42 31.90 73.72
CA PHE A 154 -23.94 33.26 73.70
C PHE A 154 -24.75 33.61 72.45
N GLN A 155 -24.31 33.20 71.27
CA GLN A 155 -24.97 33.53 70.00
C GLN A 155 -26.33 32.84 69.84
N LYS A 156 -26.53 31.69 70.51
CA LYS A 156 -27.79 30.93 70.45
C LYS A 156 -28.84 31.45 71.44
N TYR A 157 -28.40 31.95 72.59
CA TYR A 157 -29.30 32.37 73.67
C TYR A 157 -29.45 33.89 73.82
N TRP A 158 -28.73 34.71 73.04
CA TRP A 158 -28.78 36.17 73.15
C TRP A 158 -30.19 36.74 72.98
N LEU A 159 -30.99 36.23 72.03
CA LEU A 159 -32.38 36.67 71.84
C LEU A 159 -33.27 36.40 73.06
N ILE A 160 -33.04 35.28 73.75
CA ILE A 160 -33.78 34.93 74.96
C ILE A 160 -33.37 35.87 76.09
N VAL A 161 -32.07 36.12 76.25
CA VAL A 161 -31.55 37.05 77.26
C VAL A 161 -32.02 38.49 77.01
N THR A 162 -32.04 38.96 75.76
CA THR A 162 -32.57 40.29 75.43
C THR A 162 -34.08 40.36 75.66
N SER A 163 -34.81 39.30 75.33
CA SER A 163 -36.26 39.25 75.52
C SER A 163 -36.64 39.28 77.00
N THR A 164 -35.94 38.56 77.86
CA THR A 164 -36.22 38.58 79.31
C THR A 164 -35.87 39.93 79.93
N LEU A 165 -34.75 40.53 79.52
CA LEU A 165 -34.35 41.86 79.98
C LEU A 165 -35.39 42.94 79.62
N ILE A 166 -35.89 42.95 78.38
CA ILE A 166 -36.91 43.90 77.93
C ILE A 166 -38.21 43.73 78.74
N LEU A 167 -38.59 42.49 79.03
CA LEU A 167 -39.80 42.19 79.78
C LEU A 167 -39.69 42.65 81.24
N VAL A 168 -38.53 42.45 81.88
CA VAL A 168 -38.25 42.97 83.23
C VAL A 168 -38.26 44.50 83.26
N ILE A 169 -37.66 45.16 82.26
CA ILE A 169 -37.67 46.62 82.14
C ILE A 169 -39.11 47.13 81.95
N ALA A 170 -39.90 46.49 81.10
CA ALA A 170 -41.30 46.86 80.89
C ALA A 170 -42.12 46.72 82.17
N ILE A 171 -41.93 45.65 82.94
CA ILE A 171 -42.57 45.47 84.25
C ILE A 171 -42.12 46.58 85.21
N TYR A 172 -40.83 46.91 85.28
CA TYR A 172 -40.33 47.97 86.15
C TYR A 172 -40.98 49.34 85.84
N PHE A 173 -41.15 49.69 84.56
CA PHE A 173 -41.84 50.92 84.15
C PHE A 173 -43.36 50.91 84.36
N ILE A 174 -43.99 49.73 84.49
CA ILE A 174 -45.43 49.61 84.79
C ILE A 174 -45.68 49.72 86.30
N PHE A 175 -44.71 49.38 87.14
CA PHE A 175 -44.82 49.36 88.60
C PHE A 175 -44.05 50.50 89.31
N SER A 176 -43.44 51.43 88.56
CA SER A 176 -42.81 52.66 89.06
C SER A 176 -43.62 53.89 88.66
#